data_AF-A0AAT9HN68-F1
#
_entry.id   AF-A0AAT9HN68-F1
#
_cell.length_a   1.000
_cell.length_b   1.000
_cell.length_c   1.000
_cell.angle_alpha   90.00
_cell.angle_beta   90.00
_cell.angle_gamma   90.00
#
_symmetry.space_group_name_H-M   'P 1'
#
loop_
_entity.id
_entity.type
_entity.pdbx_description
1 polymer ?
#
loop_
_entity_poly.entity_id
_entity_poly.type
_entity_poly.pdbx_seq_one_letter_code
_entity_poly.pdbx_strand_id
1 'polypeptide(L)'
;MSEQLKGRVALVAGATRGAGRGIAVELGAAGATVYVTGRTTRERRSEYDRPETIEDTADLVTEAGGQGIAVPTDHLEPAQVKALVDRIAAEQGRLDVLVNDIWGGETLFDWDAPVWEHDLDKGLRLLRLAVETHAITSHHALPLLLRHPGGLVVEVTDGTADYNRDHYRVSFFYDLAKSSVLRMAFALGHELGPRGAAAVALTPGWMRSEIMLDHFGVREDNWRDALGTVPHFAISETPRYVGRAVTALAADPDVARFNGTSLSSGGLAGSTASPTSTAAAPTPGAISSRFRTRAGRRTSPATADPCRGGRPGGYLHPMTTDTRRFAGYGVLITGAARGIGAATAARFAEEGPRPGDRRGPRRGTPGGVGAAGPGAHGGALRLRRDRPSLRRGAVARAVDAFGSLDVLVNNAAHCTPDAPRFEDEPDDEWSADLGVTLTGAYRCCRAALRTSPPPAGARS
;
A
#
# COMPACT_ATOMS: atom_id res chain seq x y z
N MET A 1 -4.61 22.23 -30.38
CA MET A 1 -4.48 21.76 -28.99
C MET A 1 -5.83 21.87 -28.33
N SER A 2 -6.19 20.95 -27.45
CA SER A 2 -7.52 20.88 -26.84
C SER A 2 -7.48 21.64 -25.52
N GLU A 3 -7.98 22.89 -25.46
CA GLU A 3 -7.96 23.74 -24.25
C GLU A 3 -9.02 23.33 -23.21
N GLN A 4 -9.29 22.02 -23.07
CA GLN A 4 -10.37 21.47 -22.24
C GLN A 4 -10.22 21.78 -20.75
N LEU A 5 -8.97 21.93 -20.27
CA LEU A 5 -8.65 22.19 -18.87
C LEU A 5 -8.15 23.62 -18.65
N LYS A 6 -8.41 24.53 -19.60
CA LYS A 6 -8.05 25.94 -19.44
C LYS A 6 -8.67 26.53 -18.18
N GLY A 7 -7.83 27.15 -17.35
CA GLY A 7 -8.23 27.74 -16.07
C GLY A 7 -8.44 26.73 -14.93
N ARG A 8 -8.15 25.44 -15.17
CA ARG A 8 -8.06 24.42 -14.11
C ARG A 8 -6.64 24.38 -13.54
N VAL A 9 -6.57 24.10 -12.25
CA VAL A 9 -5.32 24.00 -11.50
C VAL A 9 -5.09 22.56 -11.08
N ALA A 10 -3.93 22.01 -11.41
CA ALA A 10 -3.54 20.66 -11.05
C ALA A 10 -2.28 20.65 -10.16
N LEU A 11 -2.25 19.74 -9.20
CA LEU A 11 -1.04 19.36 -8.47
C LEU A 11 -0.69 17.92 -8.85
N VAL A 12 0.48 17.72 -9.44
CA VAL A 12 1.04 16.39 -9.69
C VAL A 12 2.19 16.16 -8.72
N ALA A 13 1.92 15.36 -7.69
CA ALA A 13 2.90 14.93 -6.70
C ALA A 13 3.69 13.74 -7.26
N GLY A 14 5.02 13.85 -7.27
CA GLY A 14 5.90 12.86 -7.91
C GLY A 14 6.13 13.09 -9.41
N ALA A 15 5.98 14.32 -9.89
CA ALA A 15 5.99 14.65 -11.32
C ALA A 15 7.37 14.69 -11.99
N THR A 16 8.45 14.39 -11.28
CA THR A 16 9.82 14.60 -11.81
C THR A 16 10.14 13.80 -13.08
N ARG A 17 9.56 12.60 -13.22
CA ARG A 17 9.90 11.60 -14.25
C ARG A 17 8.76 10.59 -14.43
N GLY A 18 8.92 9.64 -15.35
CA GLY A 18 7.99 8.53 -15.52
C GLY A 18 6.53 8.97 -15.67
N ALA A 19 5.62 8.25 -15.02
CA ALA A 19 4.18 8.47 -15.10
C ALA A 19 3.81 9.93 -14.76
N GLY A 20 4.29 10.46 -13.64
CA GLY A 20 3.98 11.78 -13.13
C GLY A 20 4.40 12.88 -14.10
N ARG A 21 5.57 12.74 -14.73
CA ARG A 21 5.97 13.63 -15.83
C ARG A 21 4.98 13.55 -16.99
N GLY A 22 4.67 12.33 -17.45
CA GLY A 22 3.72 12.11 -18.53
C GLY A 22 2.35 12.73 -18.27
N ILE A 23 1.85 12.57 -17.04
CA ILE A 23 0.59 13.13 -16.55
C ILE A 23 0.65 14.65 -16.50
N ALA A 24 1.68 15.23 -15.89
CA ALA A 24 1.83 16.69 -15.81
C ALA A 24 1.82 17.33 -17.21
N VAL A 25 2.60 16.79 -18.15
CA VAL A 25 2.66 17.32 -19.51
C VAL A 25 1.32 17.15 -20.23
N GLU A 26 0.53 16.08 -20.00
CA GLU A 26 -0.76 15.90 -20.69
C GLU A 26 -1.87 16.79 -20.11
N LEU A 27 -1.79 17.11 -18.82
CA LEU A 27 -2.62 18.15 -18.21
C LEU A 27 -2.24 19.54 -18.77
N GLY A 28 -0.94 19.82 -18.92
CA GLY A 28 -0.45 21.03 -19.58
C GLY A 28 -0.91 21.14 -21.03
N ALA A 29 -0.80 20.05 -21.80
CA ALA A 29 -1.29 19.99 -23.18
C ALA A 29 -2.79 20.28 -23.34
N ALA A 30 -3.55 20.12 -22.25
CA ALA A 30 -4.97 20.46 -22.18
C ALA A 30 -5.25 21.90 -21.70
N GLY A 31 -4.21 22.70 -21.46
CA GLY A 31 -4.30 24.11 -21.05
C GLY A 31 -4.32 24.36 -19.55
N ALA A 32 -4.04 23.35 -18.71
CA ALA A 32 -4.05 23.51 -17.25
C ALA A 32 -2.81 24.25 -16.71
N THR A 33 -2.97 24.90 -15.56
CA THR A 33 -1.84 25.29 -14.70
C THR A 33 -1.46 24.10 -13.83
N VAL A 34 -0.22 23.63 -13.91
CA VAL A 34 0.24 22.40 -13.27
C VAL A 34 1.41 22.68 -12.32
N TYR A 35 1.19 22.43 -11.03
CA TYR A 35 2.25 22.38 -10.03
C TYR A 35 2.96 21.02 -10.13
N VAL A 36 4.24 21.08 -10.48
CA VAL A 36 5.13 19.94 -10.70
C VAL A 36 6.03 19.80 -9.48
N THR A 37 5.85 18.73 -8.72
CA THR A 37 6.49 18.59 -7.40
C THR A 37 7.25 17.28 -7.26
N GLY A 38 8.32 17.35 -6.48
CA GLY A 38 9.28 16.28 -6.30
C GLY A 38 10.58 16.80 -5.69
N ARG A 39 11.54 15.89 -5.50
CA ARG A 39 12.73 16.15 -4.67
C ARG A 39 13.98 16.50 -5.45
N THR A 40 14.07 16.03 -6.70
CA THR A 40 15.19 16.34 -7.60
C THR A 40 14.91 17.65 -8.31
N THR A 41 15.82 18.60 -8.14
CA THR A 41 15.86 19.89 -8.84
C THR A 41 17.12 19.96 -9.70
N ARG A 42 17.22 20.98 -10.55
CA ARG A 42 18.47 21.30 -11.28
C ARG A 42 19.68 21.49 -10.37
N GLU A 43 19.46 21.93 -9.13
CA GLU A 43 20.51 22.21 -8.16
C GLU A 43 20.79 21.04 -7.21
N ARG A 44 19.82 20.13 -7.02
CA ARG A 44 19.91 19.08 -6.00
C ARG A 44 19.34 17.76 -6.51
N ARG A 45 20.16 16.71 -6.51
CA ARG A 45 19.69 15.33 -6.72
C ARG A 45 19.09 14.75 -5.44
N SER A 46 18.00 13.99 -5.60
CA SER A 46 17.45 13.14 -4.53
C SER A 46 18.26 11.85 -4.39
N GLU A 47 18.00 11.08 -3.34
CA GLU A 47 18.64 9.79 -3.08
C GLU A 47 18.31 8.72 -4.15
N TYR A 48 17.30 8.98 -4.98
CA TYR A 48 16.98 8.14 -6.13
C TYR A 48 18.01 8.26 -7.27
N ASP A 49 18.87 9.28 -7.21
CA ASP A 49 20.03 9.53 -8.08
C ASP A 49 19.77 9.38 -9.58
N ARG A 50 18.73 10.07 -10.04
CA ARG A 50 18.43 10.21 -11.47
C ARG A 50 18.53 11.66 -11.94
N PRO A 51 18.87 11.90 -13.23
CA PRO A 51 19.14 13.25 -13.74
C PRO A 51 17.87 14.09 -13.95
N GLU A 52 16.70 13.47 -14.09
CA GLU A 52 15.47 14.20 -14.37
C GLU A 52 15.08 15.14 -13.22
N THR A 53 14.66 16.36 -13.56
CA THR A 53 14.28 17.41 -12.60
C THR A 53 12.82 17.83 -12.73
N ILE A 54 12.30 18.45 -11.67
CA ILE A 54 10.94 19.04 -11.69
C ILE A 54 10.88 20.27 -12.61
N GLU A 55 11.96 21.04 -12.73
CA GLU A 55 12.01 22.21 -13.60
C GLU A 55 11.94 21.79 -15.08
N ASP A 56 12.65 20.73 -15.47
CA ASP A 56 12.54 20.21 -16.85
C ASP A 56 11.12 19.75 -17.16
N THR A 57 10.44 19.15 -16.18
CA THR A 57 9.05 18.75 -16.37
C THR A 57 8.12 19.96 -16.45
N ALA A 58 8.33 21.01 -15.65
CA ALA A 58 7.54 22.24 -15.73
C ALA A 58 7.74 22.97 -17.07
N ASP A 59 8.96 22.95 -17.62
CA ASP A 59 9.25 23.47 -18.96
C ASP A 59 8.48 22.68 -20.03
N LEU A 60 8.48 21.34 -19.95
CA LEU A 60 7.70 20.48 -20.85
C LEU A 60 6.19 20.74 -20.76
N VAL A 61 5.65 20.99 -19.55
CA VAL A 61 4.24 21.37 -19.35
C VAL A 61 3.94 22.68 -20.10
N THR A 62 4.84 23.66 -19.99
CA THR A 62 4.69 24.97 -20.61
C THR A 62 4.79 24.88 -22.13
N GLU A 63 5.77 24.11 -22.64
CA GLU A 63 5.92 23.83 -24.08
C GLU A 63 4.68 23.13 -24.66
N ALA A 64 4.04 22.26 -23.88
CA ALA A 64 2.85 21.54 -24.31
C ALA A 64 1.60 22.44 -24.44
N GLY A 65 1.62 23.66 -23.90
CA GLY A 65 0.52 24.64 -24.01
C GLY A 65 -0.12 25.07 -22.69
N GLY A 66 0.33 24.51 -21.56
CA GLY A 66 -0.14 24.88 -20.22
C GLY A 66 0.78 25.84 -19.50
N GLN A 67 0.65 25.91 -18.18
CA GLN A 67 1.61 26.63 -17.33
C GLN A 67 2.21 25.66 -16.31
N GLY A 68 3.49 25.31 -16.49
CA GLY A 68 4.21 24.48 -15.52
C GLY A 68 4.83 25.32 -14.41
N ILE A 69 4.65 24.89 -13.16
CA ILE A 69 5.22 25.55 -11.99
C ILE A 69 5.97 24.50 -11.15
N ALA A 70 7.30 24.53 -11.20
CA ALA A 70 8.12 23.65 -10.40
C ALA A 70 8.16 24.10 -8.93
N VAL A 71 7.87 23.20 -8.00
CA VAL A 71 8.00 23.46 -6.55
C VAL A 71 8.69 22.27 -5.86
N PRO A 72 9.94 22.44 -5.40
CA PRO A 72 10.66 21.40 -4.67
C PRO A 72 9.90 21.02 -3.40
N THR A 73 9.48 19.76 -3.31
CA THR A 73 8.67 19.25 -2.19
C THR A 73 9.05 17.81 -1.90
N ASP A 74 9.39 17.51 -0.65
CA ASP A 74 9.37 16.14 -0.14
C ASP A 74 8.00 15.85 0.49
N HIS A 75 7.25 14.93 -0.13
CA HIS A 75 5.90 14.58 0.32
C HIS A 75 5.89 13.73 1.60
N LEU A 76 7.05 13.34 2.13
CA LEU A 76 7.18 12.80 3.48
C LEU A 76 7.33 13.87 4.56
N GLU A 77 7.45 15.15 4.18
CA GLU A 77 7.65 16.27 5.10
C GLU A 77 6.38 17.15 5.13
N PRO A 78 5.48 16.97 6.12
CA PRO A 78 4.18 17.65 6.16
C PRO A 78 4.28 19.17 6.06
N ALA A 79 5.28 19.78 6.70
CA ALA A 79 5.50 21.22 6.63
C ALA A 79 5.78 21.72 5.20
N GLN A 80 6.49 20.94 4.38
CA GLN A 80 6.74 21.29 2.98
C GLN A 80 5.47 21.16 2.13
N VAL A 81 4.71 20.08 2.35
CA VAL A 81 3.42 19.86 1.66
C VAL A 81 2.42 20.95 2.01
N LYS A 82 2.32 21.33 3.29
CA LYS A 82 1.48 22.45 3.72
C LYS A 82 1.89 23.75 3.03
N ALA A 83 3.18 24.08 3.02
CA ALA A 83 3.69 25.29 2.36
C ALA A 83 3.40 25.32 0.85
N LEU A 84 3.50 24.15 0.19
CA LEU A 84 3.10 23.96 -1.20
C LEU A 84 1.61 24.28 -1.40
N VAL A 85 0.73 23.68 -0.59
CA VAL A 85 -0.72 23.90 -0.74
C VAL A 85 -1.12 25.34 -0.41
N ASP A 86 -0.53 25.94 0.62
CA ASP A 86 -0.73 27.36 0.96
C ASP A 86 -0.33 28.27 -0.21
N ARG A 87 0.77 27.95 -0.90
CA ARG A 87 1.21 28.65 -2.11
C ARG A 87 0.20 28.51 -3.25
N ILE A 88 -0.31 27.30 -3.53
CA ILE A 88 -1.34 27.08 -4.56
C ILE A 88 -2.60 27.89 -4.22
N ALA A 89 -3.02 27.88 -2.95
CA ALA A 89 -4.16 28.66 -2.49
C ALA A 89 -3.95 30.17 -2.67
N ALA A 90 -2.76 30.69 -2.40
CA ALA A 90 -2.44 32.10 -2.55
C ALA A 90 -2.34 32.54 -4.01
N GLU A 91 -1.71 31.72 -4.86
CA GLU A 91 -1.47 32.05 -6.27
C GLU A 91 -2.71 31.82 -7.14
N GLN A 92 -3.51 30.79 -6.86
CA GLN A 92 -4.62 30.35 -7.73
C GLN A 92 -5.99 30.38 -7.06
N GLY A 93 -6.06 30.36 -5.73
CA GLY A 93 -7.32 30.30 -4.97
C GLY A 93 -8.06 28.96 -5.00
N ARG A 94 -7.63 28.01 -5.86
CA ARG A 94 -8.31 26.74 -6.14
C ARG A 94 -7.33 25.60 -6.42
N LEU A 95 -7.82 24.36 -6.30
CA LEU A 95 -7.21 23.15 -6.81
C LEU A 95 -8.31 22.29 -7.43
N ASP A 96 -8.13 21.81 -8.67
CA ASP A 96 -9.14 21.05 -9.40
C ASP A 96 -8.76 19.58 -9.52
N VAL A 97 -7.46 19.29 -9.71
CA VAL A 97 -6.95 17.93 -9.90
C VAL A 97 -5.77 17.71 -8.97
N LEU A 98 -5.85 16.68 -8.13
CA LEU A 98 -4.73 16.15 -7.37
C LEU A 98 -4.33 14.80 -7.95
N VAL A 99 -3.06 14.66 -8.33
CA VAL A 99 -2.50 13.37 -8.75
C VAL A 99 -1.42 13.00 -7.75
N ASN A 100 -1.66 11.92 -7.00
CA ASN A 100 -0.67 11.28 -6.15
C ASN A 100 0.04 10.19 -6.98
N ASP A 101 1.19 10.54 -7.57
CA ASP A 101 2.10 9.63 -8.28
C ASP A 101 3.47 9.59 -7.60
N ILE A 102 3.50 9.56 -6.27
CA ILE A 102 4.75 9.56 -5.53
C ILE A 102 5.31 8.13 -5.50
N TRP A 103 6.40 7.92 -6.24
CA TRP A 103 7.14 6.66 -6.20
C TRP A 103 8.65 6.89 -6.35
N GLY A 104 9.42 5.91 -5.93
CA GLY A 104 10.90 5.90 -5.96
C GLY A 104 11.45 4.62 -5.37
N GLY A 105 10.72 3.53 -5.56
CA GLY A 105 10.91 2.26 -4.89
C GLY A 105 11.72 1.23 -5.67
N GLU A 106 12.10 1.52 -6.91
CA GLU A 106 12.74 0.58 -7.85
C GLU A 106 14.04 -0.02 -7.32
N THR A 107 14.76 0.70 -6.47
CA THR A 107 16.01 0.24 -5.83
C THR A 107 15.80 -0.34 -4.43
N LEU A 108 14.56 -0.35 -3.95
CA LEU A 108 14.18 -0.68 -2.58
C LEU A 108 13.50 -2.05 -2.44
N PHE A 109 13.04 -2.68 -3.52
CA PHE A 109 12.51 -4.04 -3.44
C PHE A 109 13.44 -5.07 -4.08
N ASP A 110 13.44 -6.26 -3.48
CA ASP A 110 14.09 -7.44 -4.01
C ASP A 110 13.04 -8.34 -4.68
N TRP A 111 13.33 -8.82 -5.89
CA TRP A 111 12.47 -9.74 -6.63
C TRP A 111 12.47 -11.13 -5.98
N ASP A 112 11.29 -11.75 -5.88
CA ASP A 112 11.09 -13.11 -5.36
C ASP A 112 11.65 -13.37 -3.94
N ALA A 113 12.02 -12.33 -3.20
CA ALA A 113 12.52 -12.46 -1.85
C ALA A 113 11.36 -12.65 -0.86
N PRO A 114 11.37 -13.70 -0.03
CA PRO A 114 10.38 -13.82 1.03
C PRO A 114 10.57 -12.70 2.05
N VAL A 115 9.47 -12.35 2.74
CA VAL A 115 9.37 -11.19 3.62
C VAL A 115 10.44 -11.13 4.75
N TRP A 116 11.00 -12.28 5.15
CA TRP A 116 12.02 -12.37 6.20
C TRP A 116 13.46 -12.19 5.70
N GLU A 117 13.70 -12.36 4.40
CA GLU A 117 14.98 -12.16 3.70
C GLU A 117 15.09 -10.74 3.13
N HIS A 118 13.98 -10.17 2.69
CA HIS A 118 13.92 -8.79 2.22
C HIS A 118 14.46 -7.81 3.27
N ASP A 119 15.26 -6.83 2.86
CA ASP A 119 15.75 -5.80 3.76
C ASP A 119 14.58 -5.02 4.38
N LEU A 120 14.60 -4.84 5.70
CA LEU A 120 13.47 -4.20 6.37
C LEU A 120 13.43 -2.70 6.13
N ASP A 121 14.57 -2.03 6.21
CA ASP A 121 14.54 -0.57 6.18
C ASP A 121 14.14 -0.10 4.78
N LYS A 122 14.58 -0.81 3.73
CA LYS A 122 14.07 -0.64 2.37
C LYS A 122 12.57 -0.96 2.26
N GLY A 123 12.14 -2.08 2.83
CA GLY A 123 10.72 -2.49 2.82
C GLY A 123 9.78 -1.50 3.51
N LEU A 124 10.14 -0.98 4.68
CA LEU A 124 9.37 0.08 5.34
C LEU A 124 9.44 1.38 4.57
N ARG A 125 10.60 1.74 4.01
CA ARG A 125 10.73 2.94 3.17
C ARG A 125 9.78 2.89 1.97
N LEU A 126 9.58 1.72 1.35
CA LEU A 126 8.57 1.55 0.29
C LEU A 126 7.16 1.91 0.77
N LEU A 127 6.76 1.40 1.93
CA LEU A 127 5.44 1.70 2.49
C LEU A 127 5.29 3.19 2.83
N ARG A 128 6.32 3.83 3.38
CA ARG A 128 6.30 5.28 3.62
C ARG A 128 6.14 6.06 2.31
N LEU A 129 6.91 5.72 1.29
CA LEU A 129 6.86 6.37 -0.02
C LEU A 129 5.55 6.17 -0.77
N ALA A 130 4.81 5.08 -0.51
CA ALA A 130 3.54 4.78 -1.20
C ALA A 130 2.29 5.15 -0.40
N VAL A 131 2.38 5.19 0.93
CA VAL A 131 1.21 5.40 1.82
C VAL A 131 1.29 6.74 2.54
N GLU A 132 2.37 7.02 3.27
CA GLU A 132 2.49 8.26 4.05
C GLU A 132 2.47 9.48 3.12
N THR A 133 3.23 9.44 2.03
CA THR A 133 3.27 10.54 1.03
C THR A 133 1.89 10.87 0.47
N HIS A 134 1.10 9.85 0.11
CA HIS A 134 -0.24 10.03 -0.45
C HIS A 134 -1.20 10.56 0.63
N ALA A 135 -1.10 10.07 1.87
CA ALA A 135 -1.93 10.51 2.99
C ALA A 135 -1.64 11.97 3.38
N ILE A 136 -0.36 12.32 3.58
CA ILE A 136 0.09 13.68 3.92
C ILE A 136 -0.33 14.68 2.82
N THR A 137 -0.12 14.30 1.54
CA THR A 137 -0.50 15.15 0.41
C THR A 137 -2.00 15.38 0.37
N SER A 138 -2.79 14.31 0.52
CA SER A 138 -4.25 14.42 0.52
C SER A 138 -4.76 15.22 1.72
N HIS A 139 -4.23 14.99 2.91
CA HIS A 139 -4.62 15.72 4.13
C HIS A 139 -4.54 17.25 3.93
N HIS A 140 -3.43 17.74 3.37
CA HIS A 140 -3.27 19.18 3.13
C HIS A 140 -4.02 19.69 1.90
N ALA A 141 -4.05 18.93 0.80
CA ALA A 141 -4.57 19.40 -0.49
C ALA A 141 -6.10 19.31 -0.60
N LEU A 142 -6.74 18.34 0.05
CA LEU A 142 -8.18 18.10 -0.07
C LEU A 142 -9.04 19.27 0.41
N PRO A 143 -8.74 19.97 1.52
CA PRO A 143 -9.49 21.16 1.92
C PRO A 143 -9.51 22.26 0.84
N LEU A 144 -8.42 22.42 0.08
CA LEU A 144 -8.37 23.36 -1.04
C LEU A 144 -9.16 22.84 -2.25
N LEU A 145 -9.02 21.54 -2.57
CA LEU A 145 -9.73 20.90 -3.67
C LEU A 145 -11.25 20.94 -3.50
N LEU A 146 -11.73 20.82 -2.26
CA LEU A 146 -13.15 20.82 -1.89
C LEU A 146 -13.77 22.22 -1.81
N ARG A 147 -13.01 23.31 -2.01
CA ARG A 147 -13.60 24.66 -2.09
C ARG A 147 -14.54 24.84 -3.26
N HIS A 148 -14.38 24.00 -4.29
CA HIS A 148 -15.22 24.00 -5.48
C HIS A 148 -15.68 22.57 -5.80
N PRO A 149 -16.93 22.39 -6.25
CA PRO A 149 -17.38 21.09 -6.72
C PRO A 149 -16.65 20.68 -8.00
N GLY A 150 -16.58 19.37 -8.23
CA GLY A 150 -15.96 18.77 -9.42
C GLY A 150 -14.45 18.52 -9.29
N GLY A 151 -13.92 18.49 -8.06
CA GLY A 151 -12.53 18.12 -7.82
C GLY A 151 -12.26 16.63 -8.08
N LEU A 152 -11.07 16.31 -8.58
CA LEU A 152 -10.64 14.95 -8.89
C LEU A 152 -9.33 14.61 -8.17
N VAL A 153 -9.32 13.47 -7.46
CA VAL A 153 -8.11 12.84 -6.93
C VAL A 153 -7.79 11.59 -7.72
N VAL A 154 -6.55 11.47 -8.19
CA VAL A 154 -6.02 10.29 -8.87
C VAL A 154 -4.91 9.69 -8.03
N GLU A 155 -5.14 8.47 -7.57
CA GLU A 155 -4.18 7.65 -6.84
C GLU A 155 -3.48 6.70 -7.83
N VAL A 156 -2.23 7.00 -8.20
CA VAL A 156 -1.51 6.18 -9.19
C VAL A 156 -0.94 4.93 -8.53
N THR A 157 -1.30 3.77 -9.06
CA THR A 157 -0.94 2.45 -8.50
C THR A 157 -0.42 1.49 -9.57
N ASP A 158 -0.17 0.24 -9.20
CA ASP A 158 0.17 -0.85 -10.11
C ASP A 158 -0.83 -2.01 -9.94
N GLY A 159 -1.55 -2.30 -11.03
CA GLY A 159 -2.64 -3.27 -11.06
C GLY A 159 -3.98 -2.70 -10.61
N THR A 160 -5.08 -3.23 -11.14
CA THR A 160 -6.43 -2.91 -10.69
C THR A 160 -6.79 -3.70 -9.44
N ALA A 161 -7.85 -3.28 -8.72
CA ALA A 161 -8.35 -4.03 -7.55
C ALA A 161 -8.76 -5.46 -7.92
N ASP A 162 -9.35 -5.67 -9.09
CA ASP A 162 -9.72 -6.99 -9.56
C ASP A 162 -8.50 -7.85 -9.92
N TYR A 163 -7.47 -7.26 -10.52
CA TYR A 163 -6.25 -7.99 -10.83
C TYR A 163 -5.48 -8.35 -9.55
N ASN A 164 -5.21 -7.39 -8.67
CA ASN A 164 -4.40 -7.60 -7.47
C ASN A 164 -5.06 -8.52 -6.43
N ARG A 165 -6.40 -8.67 -6.46
CA ARG A 165 -7.13 -9.59 -5.57
C ARG A 165 -6.58 -11.02 -5.63
N ASP A 166 -6.24 -11.49 -6.83
CA ASP A 166 -5.81 -12.87 -7.08
C ASP A 166 -4.33 -12.97 -7.51
N HIS A 167 -3.61 -11.85 -7.55
CA HIS A 167 -2.23 -11.79 -8.04
C HIS A 167 -1.31 -11.06 -7.07
N TYR A 168 -0.43 -11.83 -6.41
CA TYR A 168 0.65 -11.29 -5.59
C TYR A 168 1.64 -10.49 -6.45
N ARG A 169 1.96 -9.27 -6.03
CA ARG A 169 2.81 -8.34 -6.77
C ARG A 169 4.23 -8.29 -6.20
N VAL A 170 5.20 -8.79 -6.96
CA VAL A 170 6.66 -8.65 -6.75
C VAL A 170 7.18 -9.16 -5.39
N SER A 171 6.88 -8.47 -4.30
CA SER A 171 7.30 -8.79 -2.94
C SER A 171 6.23 -8.32 -1.94
N PHE A 172 6.32 -8.78 -0.68
CA PHE A 172 5.33 -8.48 0.35
C PHE A 172 5.12 -6.97 0.53
N PHE A 173 6.21 -6.21 0.52
CA PHE A 173 6.15 -4.75 0.70
C PHE A 173 5.60 -4.04 -0.53
N TYR A 174 5.96 -4.50 -1.72
CA TYR A 174 5.45 -3.93 -2.96
C TYR A 174 3.94 -4.19 -3.12
N ASP A 175 3.51 -5.43 -2.89
CA ASP A 175 2.12 -5.87 -2.92
C ASP A 175 1.26 -5.05 -1.94
N LEU A 176 1.74 -4.90 -0.71
CA LEU A 176 1.05 -4.09 0.29
C LEU A 176 1.02 -2.61 -0.09
N ALA A 177 2.12 -2.06 -0.61
CA ALA A 177 2.18 -0.66 -1.04
C ALA A 177 1.10 -0.36 -2.09
N LYS A 178 1.05 -1.15 -3.18
CA LYS A 178 0.12 -0.90 -4.30
C LYS A 178 -1.32 -1.26 -3.97
N SER A 179 -1.54 -2.26 -3.13
CA SER A 179 -2.86 -2.59 -2.57
C SER A 179 -3.39 -1.49 -1.64
N SER A 180 -2.51 -0.83 -0.88
CA SER A 180 -2.91 0.27 0.00
C SER A 180 -3.39 1.47 -0.81
N VAL A 181 -2.70 1.84 -1.89
CA VAL A 181 -3.11 2.94 -2.78
C VAL A 181 -4.50 2.69 -3.40
N LEU A 182 -4.80 1.45 -3.81
CA LEU A 182 -6.16 1.07 -4.26
C LEU A 182 -7.20 1.31 -3.17
N ARG A 183 -6.89 0.94 -1.92
CA ARG A 183 -7.80 1.11 -0.79
C ARG A 183 -7.97 2.58 -0.38
N MET A 184 -6.93 3.40 -0.54
CA MET A 184 -6.96 4.84 -0.31
C MET A 184 -7.93 5.53 -1.27
N ALA A 185 -7.86 5.26 -2.57
CA ALA A 185 -8.81 5.81 -3.55
C ALA A 185 -10.27 5.47 -3.20
N PHE A 186 -10.53 4.22 -2.80
CA PHE A 186 -11.86 3.80 -2.34
C PHE A 186 -12.32 4.56 -1.08
N ALA A 187 -11.42 4.74 -0.10
CA ALA A 187 -11.73 5.44 1.15
C ALA A 187 -12.01 6.92 0.88
N LEU A 188 -11.12 7.59 0.14
CA LEU A 188 -11.31 8.96 -0.30
C LEU A 188 -12.59 9.12 -1.12
N GLY A 189 -12.97 8.15 -1.95
CA GLY A 189 -14.21 8.22 -2.70
C GLY A 189 -15.46 8.31 -1.83
N HIS A 190 -15.49 7.61 -0.69
CA HIS A 190 -16.60 7.72 0.28
C HIS A 190 -16.66 9.11 0.92
N GLU A 191 -15.51 9.73 1.13
CA GLU A 191 -15.40 11.03 1.74
C GLU A 191 -15.71 12.17 0.77
N LEU A 192 -15.19 12.10 -0.45
CA LEU A 192 -15.29 13.15 -1.46
C LEU A 192 -16.63 13.14 -2.19
N GLY A 193 -17.23 11.97 -2.40
CA GLY A 193 -18.48 11.81 -3.17
C GLY A 193 -19.62 12.72 -2.68
N PRO A 194 -19.99 12.69 -1.38
CA PRO A 194 -21.00 13.57 -0.81
C PRO A 194 -20.69 15.07 -0.92
N ARG A 195 -19.42 15.42 -1.15
CA ARG A 195 -18.92 16.80 -1.26
C ARG A 195 -18.74 17.23 -2.74
N GLY A 196 -19.20 16.43 -3.69
CA GLY A 196 -19.17 16.76 -5.13
C GLY A 196 -17.81 16.59 -5.79
N ALA A 197 -16.92 15.78 -5.21
CA ALA A 197 -15.62 15.42 -5.78
C ALA A 197 -15.49 13.90 -5.95
N ALA A 198 -14.49 13.45 -6.71
CA ALA A 198 -14.24 12.03 -6.94
C ALA A 198 -12.79 11.65 -6.63
N ALA A 199 -12.58 10.43 -6.12
CA ALA A 199 -11.27 9.79 -6.07
C ALA A 199 -11.28 8.51 -6.88
N VAL A 200 -10.22 8.27 -7.67
CA VAL A 200 -10.05 7.06 -8.47
C VAL A 200 -8.63 6.53 -8.33
N ALA A 201 -8.48 5.21 -8.34
CA ALA A 201 -7.16 4.60 -8.51
C ALA A 201 -6.91 4.38 -10.00
N LEU A 202 -5.71 4.72 -10.49
CA LEU A 202 -5.33 4.54 -11.88
C LEU A 202 -4.02 3.75 -11.96
N THR A 203 -4.02 2.64 -12.69
CA THR A 203 -2.80 1.92 -13.04
C THR A 203 -2.39 2.22 -14.48
N PRO A 204 -1.11 2.52 -14.74
CA PRO A 204 -0.56 2.37 -16.08
C PRO A 204 -0.46 0.89 -16.44
N GLY A 205 -0.29 0.61 -17.73
CA GLY A 205 0.24 -0.65 -18.24
C GLY A 205 1.75 -0.77 -18.02
N TRP A 206 2.42 -1.60 -18.83
CA TRP A 206 3.88 -1.70 -18.76
C TRP A 206 4.53 -0.41 -19.27
N MET A 207 5.05 0.41 -18.37
CA MET A 207 5.52 1.75 -18.74
C MET A 207 6.93 1.76 -19.33
N ARG A 208 7.11 2.54 -20.41
CA ARG A 208 8.42 2.96 -20.94
C ARG A 208 8.92 4.22 -20.22
N SER A 209 9.12 4.12 -18.91
CA SER A 209 9.76 5.19 -18.14
C SER A 209 11.24 5.27 -18.49
N GLU A 210 11.88 6.38 -18.14
CA GLU A 210 13.30 6.61 -18.41
C GLU A 210 14.16 5.47 -17.83
N ILE A 211 13.86 5.01 -16.61
CA ILE A 211 14.58 3.87 -15.99
C ILE A 211 14.36 2.55 -16.72
N MET A 212 13.18 2.31 -17.30
CA MET A 212 12.90 1.08 -18.05
C MET A 212 13.59 1.07 -19.41
N LEU A 213 13.64 2.23 -20.06
CA LEU A 213 14.38 2.42 -21.31
C LEU A 213 15.89 2.22 -21.08
N ASP A 214 16.45 2.85 -20.03
CA ASP A 214 17.84 2.65 -19.61
C ASP A 214 18.15 1.19 -19.32
N HIS A 215 17.25 0.50 -18.58
CA HIS A 215 17.42 -0.91 -18.22
C HIS A 215 17.51 -1.83 -19.45
N PHE A 216 16.75 -1.53 -20.51
CA PHE A 216 16.79 -2.28 -21.76
C PHE A 216 17.80 -1.73 -22.78
N GLY A 217 18.54 -0.67 -22.46
CA GLY A 217 19.55 -0.08 -23.36
C GLY A 217 18.93 0.54 -24.62
N VAL A 218 17.69 1.00 -24.55
CA VAL A 218 16.95 1.61 -25.66
C VAL A 218 16.47 3.00 -25.27
N ARG A 219 15.98 3.75 -26.25
CA ARG A 219 15.36 5.08 -26.11
C ARG A 219 13.92 5.02 -26.63
N GLU A 220 13.15 6.07 -26.42
CA GLU A 220 11.77 6.12 -26.91
C GLU A 220 11.65 6.10 -28.44
N ASP A 221 12.66 6.57 -29.19
CA ASP A 221 12.65 6.52 -30.66
C ASP A 221 12.95 5.12 -31.21
N ASN A 222 13.62 4.26 -30.45
CA ASN A 222 14.03 2.92 -30.88
C ASN A 222 13.64 1.78 -29.90
N TRP A 223 12.63 1.99 -29.05
CA TRP A 223 12.23 1.03 -28.01
C TRP A 223 11.90 -0.37 -28.56
N ARG A 224 11.52 -0.46 -29.84
CA ARG A 224 11.21 -1.73 -30.53
C ARG A 224 12.42 -2.63 -30.71
N ASP A 225 13.63 -2.10 -30.62
CA ASP A 225 14.86 -2.89 -30.69
C ASP A 225 14.95 -3.89 -29.52
N ALA A 226 14.33 -3.56 -28.37
CA ALA A 226 14.27 -4.45 -27.21
C ALA A 226 13.38 -5.70 -27.44
N LEU A 227 12.51 -5.72 -28.45
CA LEU A 227 11.59 -6.84 -28.71
C LEU A 227 12.28 -8.14 -29.09
N GLY A 228 13.52 -8.07 -29.59
CA GLY A 228 14.33 -9.26 -29.85
C GLY A 228 14.65 -10.05 -28.57
N THR A 229 14.77 -9.35 -27.43
CA THR A 229 15.12 -9.93 -26.13
C THR A 229 13.91 -10.02 -25.19
N VAL A 230 13.00 -9.04 -25.26
CA VAL A 230 11.82 -8.94 -24.40
C VAL A 230 10.58 -8.75 -25.29
N PRO A 231 10.07 -9.82 -25.93
CA PRO A 231 8.96 -9.71 -26.88
C PRO A 231 7.71 -9.05 -26.30
N HIS A 232 7.44 -9.27 -25.01
CA HIS A 232 6.28 -8.70 -24.33
C HIS A 232 6.38 -7.19 -24.10
N PHE A 233 7.55 -6.57 -24.27
CA PHE A 233 7.67 -5.11 -24.23
C PHE A 233 6.86 -4.42 -25.35
N ALA A 234 6.36 -5.18 -26.33
CA ALA A 234 5.45 -4.71 -27.38
C ALA A 234 4.14 -4.11 -26.85
N ILE A 235 3.68 -4.52 -25.67
CA ILE A 235 2.46 -3.98 -25.03
C ILE A 235 2.74 -2.74 -24.18
N SER A 236 3.99 -2.29 -24.14
CA SER A 236 4.36 -1.17 -23.29
C SER A 236 3.70 0.13 -23.73
N GLU A 237 3.53 1.05 -22.79
CA GLU A 237 2.93 2.35 -23.02
C GLU A 237 3.88 3.49 -22.68
N THR A 238 3.72 4.62 -23.37
CA THR A 238 4.45 5.83 -23.01
C THR A 238 3.93 6.39 -21.70
N PRO A 239 4.74 7.12 -20.93
CA PRO A 239 4.24 7.89 -19.79
C PRO A 239 3.12 8.88 -20.17
N ARG A 240 3.15 9.40 -21.41
CA ARG A 240 2.09 10.26 -21.96
C ARG A 240 0.74 9.53 -22.06
N TYR A 241 0.72 8.22 -22.27
CA TYR A 241 -0.53 7.47 -22.42
C TYR A 241 -1.38 7.46 -21.14
N VAL A 242 -0.78 7.20 -19.98
CA VAL A 242 -1.48 7.34 -18.69
C VAL A 242 -1.87 8.81 -18.43
N GLY A 243 -1.05 9.77 -18.85
CA GLY A 243 -1.39 11.19 -18.77
C GLY A 243 -2.67 11.54 -19.53
N ARG A 244 -2.88 10.99 -20.72
CA ARG A 244 -4.13 11.18 -21.49
C ARG A 244 -5.34 10.62 -20.76
N ALA A 245 -5.18 9.51 -20.06
CA ALA A 245 -6.25 8.94 -19.25
C ALA A 245 -6.63 9.86 -18.09
N VAL A 246 -5.64 10.44 -17.39
CA VAL A 246 -5.88 11.44 -16.34
C VAL A 246 -6.55 12.69 -16.90
N THR A 247 -6.06 13.24 -18.02
CA THR A 247 -6.67 14.40 -18.69
C THR A 247 -8.10 14.12 -19.10
N ALA A 248 -8.39 12.93 -19.64
CA ALA A 248 -9.74 12.53 -20.00
C ALA A 248 -10.67 12.48 -18.78
N LEU A 249 -10.22 11.91 -17.66
CA LEU A 249 -10.99 11.90 -16.40
C LEU A 249 -11.22 13.31 -15.86
N ALA A 250 -10.20 14.17 -15.89
CA ALA A 250 -10.31 15.55 -15.41
C ALA A 250 -11.24 16.43 -16.25
N ALA A 251 -11.37 16.14 -17.55
CA ALA A 251 -12.27 16.83 -18.46
C ALA A 251 -13.70 16.24 -18.50
N ASP A 252 -13.91 15.09 -17.85
CA ASP A 252 -15.16 14.35 -17.92
C ASP A 252 -16.22 14.95 -16.96
N PRO A 253 -17.34 15.50 -17.47
CA PRO A 253 -18.38 16.09 -16.63
C PRO A 253 -19.08 15.05 -15.74
N ASP A 254 -19.01 13.77 -16.09
CA ASP A 254 -19.64 12.65 -15.39
C ASP A 254 -18.61 11.78 -14.65
N VAL A 255 -17.42 12.32 -14.33
CA VAL A 255 -16.31 11.58 -13.67
C VAL A 255 -16.73 10.90 -12.36
N ALA A 256 -17.76 11.43 -11.69
CA ALA A 256 -18.32 10.87 -10.46
C ALA A 256 -18.75 9.39 -10.59
N ARG A 257 -19.08 8.92 -11.79
CA ARG A 257 -19.41 7.49 -12.03
C ARG A 257 -18.25 6.54 -11.73
N PHE A 258 -17.02 7.05 -11.71
CA PHE A 258 -15.82 6.28 -11.40
C PHE A 258 -15.39 6.40 -9.94
N ASN A 259 -16.08 7.21 -9.13
CA ASN A 259 -15.68 7.48 -7.76
C ASN A 259 -15.52 6.18 -6.94
N GLY A 260 -14.37 6.05 -6.27
CA GLY A 260 -13.99 4.90 -5.47
C GLY A 260 -13.60 3.64 -6.27
N THR A 261 -13.51 3.71 -7.59
CA THR A 261 -13.14 2.58 -8.46
C THR A 261 -11.66 2.56 -8.81
N SER A 262 -11.19 1.42 -9.34
CA SER A 262 -9.85 1.27 -9.90
C SER A 262 -9.91 1.08 -11.42
N LEU A 263 -9.11 1.85 -12.15
CA LEU A 263 -9.10 1.93 -13.60
C LEU A 263 -7.70 1.63 -14.15
N SER A 264 -7.62 1.27 -15.43
CA SER A 264 -6.36 1.22 -16.17
C SER A 264 -6.36 2.22 -17.32
N SER A 265 -5.20 2.79 -17.63
CA SER A 265 -5.00 3.68 -18.79
C SER A 265 -5.51 3.05 -20.09
N GLY A 266 -5.15 1.78 -20.33
CA GLY A 266 -5.62 1.00 -21.49
C GLY A 266 -7.14 0.74 -21.49
N GLY A 267 -7.74 0.49 -20.33
CA GLY A 267 -9.19 0.28 -20.21
C GLY A 267 -9.99 1.54 -20.53
N LEU A 268 -9.51 2.70 -20.08
CA LEU A 268 -10.15 3.98 -20.38
C LEU A 268 -10.10 4.34 -21.86
N ALA A 269 -9.01 4.01 -22.56
CA ALA A 269 -8.88 4.27 -23.99
C ALA A 269 -9.89 3.49 -24.86
N GLY A 270 -10.38 2.34 -24.39
CA GLY A 270 -11.42 1.56 -25.08
C GLY A 270 -12.86 2.02 -24.81
N SER A 271 -13.07 2.89 -23.81
CA SER A 271 -14.39 3.19 -23.23
C SER A 271 -15.14 4.38 -23.84
N THR A 272 -14.63 4.97 -24.93
CA THR A 272 -15.46 5.86 -25.80
C THR A 272 -16.55 5.10 -26.56
N ALA A 273 -16.64 3.78 -26.38
CA ALA A 273 -17.79 2.95 -26.73
C ALA A 273 -18.52 2.48 -25.45
N SER A 274 -19.80 2.84 -25.35
CA SER A 274 -20.90 2.41 -24.45
C SER A 274 -20.62 1.33 -23.37
N PRO A 275 -21.19 1.46 -22.14
CA PRO A 275 -20.93 0.58 -21.00
C PRO A 275 -21.67 -0.76 -21.10
N THR A 276 -21.30 -1.61 -22.06
CA THR A 276 -21.59 -3.04 -22.06
C THR A 276 -20.57 -3.74 -22.94
N SER A 277 -19.36 -3.94 -22.42
CA SER A 277 -18.43 -4.93 -22.97
C SER A 277 -17.33 -5.18 -21.95
N THR A 278 -17.43 -6.29 -21.22
CA THR A 278 -16.28 -6.95 -20.60
C THR A 278 -15.37 -7.48 -21.72
N ALA A 279 -14.62 -6.59 -22.35
CA ALA A 279 -13.46 -6.98 -23.13
C ALA A 279 -12.30 -7.16 -22.15
N ALA A 280 -11.90 -8.41 -21.92
CA ALA A 280 -10.73 -8.75 -21.14
C ALA A 280 -9.52 -8.00 -21.72
N ALA A 281 -8.98 -7.05 -20.96
CA ALA A 281 -7.64 -6.54 -21.22
C ALA A 281 -6.66 -7.72 -21.13
N PRO A 282 -5.76 -7.91 -22.10
CA PRO A 282 -4.80 -8.99 -22.03
C PRO A 282 -3.91 -8.79 -20.80
N THR A 283 -3.90 -9.82 -19.96
CA THR A 283 -3.14 -9.91 -18.71
C THR A 283 -1.67 -9.57 -18.95
N PRO A 284 -1.05 -8.62 -18.21
CA PRO A 284 0.39 -8.53 -18.14
C PRO A 284 0.91 -9.87 -17.61
N GLY A 285 1.61 -10.60 -18.45
CA GLY A 285 2.21 -11.88 -18.08
C GLY A 285 3.10 -11.67 -16.87
N ALA A 286 2.79 -12.37 -15.78
CA ALA A 286 3.73 -12.60 -14.71
C ALA A 286 5.04 -13.10 -15.34
N ILE A 287 6.13 -12.36 -15.12
CA ILE A 287 7.48 -12.84 -15.40
C ILE A 287 7.64 -14.09 -14.53
N SER A 288 7.45 -15.27 -15.13
CA SER A 288 7.46 -16.53 -14.40
C SER A 288 8.89 -16.90 -14.06
N SER A 289 9.30 -16.79 -12.79
CA SER A 289 10.36 -17.62 -12.25
C SER A 289 9.78 -19.03 -12.04
N ARG A 290 10.41 -20.02 -12.69
CA ARG A 290 9.93 -21.40 -12.75
C ARG A 290 10.05 -22.06 -11.37
N PHE A 291 8.94 -22.21 -10.63
CA PHE A 291 8.75 -23.33 -9.70
C PHE A 291 7.27 -23.70 -9.59
N ARG A 292 6.90 -24.90 -10.08
CA ARG A 292 5.60 -25.51 -9.79
C ARG A 292 5.59 -25.95 -8.33
N THR A 293 4.91 -25.23 -7.46
CA THR A 293 4.50 -25.76 -6.15
C THR A 293 3.19 -26.53 -6.32
N ARG A 294 3.27 -27.84 -6.11
CA ARG A 294 2.14 -28.78 -6.17
C ARG A 294 1.32 -28.64 -4.88
N ALA A 295 0.46 -27.63 -4.79
CA ALA A 295 -0.54 -27.53 -3.72
C ALA A 295 -1.87 -28.14 -4.21
N GLY A 296 -2.25 -29.28 -3.65
CA GLY A 296 -3.52 -29.94 -3.94
C GLY A 296 -4.70 -29.06 -3.51
N ARG A 297 -5.60 -28.77 -4.45
CA ARG A 297 -6.89 -28.14 -4.17
C ARG A 297 -7.70 -29.01 -3.20
N ARG A 298 -7.97 -28.50 -2.00
CA ARG A 298 -9.18 -28.87 -1.26
C ARG A 298 -10.15 -27.71 -1.39
N THR A 299 -11.21 -27.92 -2.16
CA THR A 299 -12.38 -27.05 -2.21
C THR A 299 -13.16 -27.22 -0.90
N SER A 300 -13.52 -26.11 -0.25
CA SER A 300 -14.64 -26.08 0.71
C SER A 300 -15.73 -25.17 0.14
N PRO A 301 -17.03 -25.49 0.29
CA PRO A 301 -18.10 -24.68 -0.25
C PRO A 301 -18.27 -23.40 0.59
N ALA A 302 -18.51 -22.29 -0.10
CA ALA A 302 -18.89 -21.01 0.50
C ALA A 302 -20.27 -21.11 1.17
N THR A 303 -20.44 -20.53 2.37
CA THR A 303 -21.72 -19.94 2.80
C THR A 303 -21.56 -18.94 3.96
N ALA A 304 -22.40 -17.90 3.88
CA ALA A 304 -22.88 -16.96 4.90
C ALA A 304 -22.12 -15.66 5.21
N ASP A 305 -22.79 -14.56 4.83
CA ASP A 305 -22.60 -13.15 5.18
C ASP A 305 -22.94 -12.90 6.68
N PRO A 306 -22.03 -12.32 7.50
CA PRO A 306 -22.20 -12.23 8.94
C PRO A 306 -23.08 -11.06 9.44
N CYS A 307 -23.60 -10.19 8.56
CA CYS A 307 -24.14 -8.88 8.97
C CYS A 307 -25.68 -8.73 9.02
N ARG A 308 -26.50 -9.79 8.89
CA ARG A 308 -27.95 -9.69 9.10
C ARG A 308 -28.39 -10.30 10.43
N GLY A 309 -28.93 -9.44 11.30
CA GLY A 309 -29.60 -9.83 12.54
C GLY A 309 -30.73 -10.82 12.29
N GLY A 310 -30.53 -12.04 12.77
CA GLY A 310 -31.51 -13.13 12.79
C GLY A 310 -31.55 -13.75 14.19
N ARG A 311 -32.77 -14.07 14.65
CA ARG A 311 -33.13 -14.63 15.97
C ARG A 311 -32.30 -15.86 16.38
N PRO A 312 -32.18 -16.18 17.69
CA PRO A 312 -31.29 -17.22 18.19
C PRO A 312 -31.83 -18.61 17.83
N GLY A 313 -31.43 -19.12 16.67
CA GLY A 313 -31.72 -20.47 16.20
C GLY A 313 -30.41 -21.20 15.95
N GLY A 314 -30.20 -22.29 16.69
CA GLY A 314 -28.94 -23.04 16.81
C GLY A 314 -28.18 -23.30 15.50
N TYR A 315 -26.99 -22.70 15.42
CA TYR A 315 -25.86 -23.23 14.65
C TYR A 315 -24.68 -23.44 15.61
N LEU A 316 -24.85 -24.36 16.55
CA LEU A 316 -23.72 -25.01 17.19
C LEU A 316 -23.34 -26.20 16.31
N HIS A 317 -22.37 -26.01 15.42
CA HIS A 317 -21.50 -27.16 15.12
C HIS A 317 -21.01 -27.70 16.47
N PRO A 318 -21.00 -29.02 16.71
CA PRO A 318 -20.41 -29.53 17.93
C PRO A 318 -18.95 -29.09 17.91
N MET A 319 -18.62 -28.07 18.71
CA MET A 319 -17.24 -27.79 19.06
C MET A 319 -16.78 -29.06 19.74
N THR A 320 -16.01 -29.87 19.03
CA THR A 320 -15.26 -30.95 19.65
C THR A 320 -14.46 -30.32 20.77
N THR A 321 -14.84 -30.65 22.00
CA THR A 321 -14.18 -30.21 23.25
C THR A 321 -12.86 -30.96 23.42
N ASP A 322 -12.05 -31.04 22.36
CA ASP A 322 -10.67 -31.47 22.49
C ASP A 322 -9.85 -30.26 22.94
N THR A 323 -9.84 -30.05 24.26
CA THR A 323 -9.18 -28.92 24.91
C THR A 323 -7.66 -29.08 24.96
N ARG A 324 -7.02 -29.72 23.98
CA ARG A 324 -5.59 -30.09 24.04
C ARG A 324 -4.83 -29.97 22.71
N ARG A 325 -5.37 -29.23 21.74
CA ARG A 325 -4.79 -29.15 20.38
C ARG A 325 -3.45 -28.40 20.36
N PHE A 326 -3.21 -27.51 21.33
CA PHE A 326 -2.00 -26.72 21.44
C PHE A 326 -1.06 -27.17 22.59
N ALA A 327 -1.28 -28.37 23.15
CA ALA A 327 -0.38 -28.90 24.16
C ALA A 327 1.04 -29.07 23.58
N GLY A 328 2.02 -28.39 24.19
CA GLY A 328 3.42 -28.42 23.76
C GLY A 328 3.80 -27.41 22.67
N TYR A 329 2.88 -26.55 22.24
CA TYR A 329 3.16 -25.45 21.30
C TYR A 329 3.61 -24.19 22.05
N GLY A 330 4.64 -23.52 21.54
CA GLY A 330 5.00 -22.16 21.97
C GLY A 330 4.10 -21.12 21.30
N VAL A 331 3.38 -20.32 22.09
CA VAL A 331 2.42 -19.32 21.60
C VAL A 331 2.79 -17.90 22.05
N LEU A 332 2.96 -16.99 21.09
CA LEU A 332 3.18 -15.56 21.35
C LEU A 332 1.98 -14.74 20.87
N ILE A 333 1.37 -13.95 21.75
CA ILE A 333 0.23 -13.08 21.44
C ILE A 333 0.59 -11.64 21.79
N THR A 334 0.66 -10.78 20.78
CA THR A 334 0.92 -9.35 21.02
C THR A 334 -0.35 -8.64 21.49
N GLY A 335 -0.23 -7.66 22.39
CA GLY A 335 -1.39 -6.92 22.91
C GLY A 335 -2.29 -7.71 23.88
N ALA A 336 -1.80 -8.79 24.49
CA ALA A 336 -2.60 -9.68 25.35
C ALA A 336 -2.78 -9.22 26.80
N ALA A 337 -2.80 -7.90 27.05
CA ALA A 337 -2.98 -7.37 28.40
C ALA A 337 -4.44 -7.32 28.87
N ARG A 338 -5.36 -7.13 27.93
CA ARG A 338 -6.80 -6.95 28.16
C ARG A 338 -7.58 -7.30 26.89
N GLY A 339 -8.91 -7.33 26.98
CA GLY A 339 -9.81 -7.48 25.84
C GLY A 339 -9.55 -8.75 25.04
N ILE A 340 -9.63 -8.64 23.70
CA ILE A 340 -9.47 -9.75 22.75
C ILE A 340 -8.17 -10.51 23.00
N GLY A 341 -7.03 -9.79 23.11
CA GLY A 341 -5.74 -10.43 23.32
C GLY A 341 -5.64 -11.24 24.61
N ALA A 342 -6.22 -10.75 25.71
CA ALA A 342 -6.23 -11.48 26.99
C ALA A 342 -7.14 -12.71 26.93
N ALA A 343 -8.32 -12.60 26.30
CA ALA A 343 -9.21 -13.74 26.10
C ALA A 343 -8.57 -14.82 25.22
N THR A 344 -7.89 -14.43 24.14
CA THR A 344 -7.14 -15.35 23.28
C THR A 344 -6.02 -16.04 24.07
N ALA A 345 -5.27 -15.30 24.90
CA ALA A 345 -4.23 -15.88 25.75
C ALA A 345 -4.77 -16.88 26.78
N ALA A 346 -5.87 -16.53 27.46
CA ALA A 346 -6.54 -17.43 28.40
C ALA A 346 -6.98 -18.72 27.71
N ARG A 347 -7.57 -18.61 26.51
CA ARG A 347 -8.04 -19.76 25.75
C ARG A 347 -6.90 -20.70 25.32
N PHE A 348 -5.76 -20.17 24.88
CA PHE A 348 -4.58 -20.99 24.58
C PHE A 348 -4.02 -21.68 25.84
N ALA A 349 -4.03 -21.00 26.99
CA ALA A 349 -3.56 -21.56 28.26
C ALA A 349 -4.47 -22.69 28.79
N GLU A 350 -5.78 -22.60 28.56
CA GLU A 350 -6.73 -23.68 28.85
C GLU A 350 -6.45 -24.96 28.05
N GLU A 351 -5.69 -24.88 26.95
CA GLU A 351 -5.32 -26.04 26.13
C GLU A 351 -4.06 -26.79 26.60
N GLY A 352 -3.56 -26.49 27.81
CA GLY A 352 -2.34 -27.06 28.38
C GLY A 352 -2.42 -28.51 28.91
N PRO A 353 -1.27 -29.13 29.26
CA PRO A 353 -1.20 -30.52 29.71
C PRO A 353 -1.84 -30.72 31.09
N ARG A 354 -2.37 -31.94 31.34
CA ARG A 354 -3.05 -32.30 32.59
C ARG A 354 -2.08 -32.38 33.78
N PRO A 355 -2.55 -32.12 35.02
CA PRO A 355 -1.79 -32.45 36.22
C PRO A 355 -1.48 -33.97 36.25
N GLY A 356 -0.20 -34.35 36.27
CA GLY A 356 0.24 -35.74 36.46
C GLY A 356 0.98 -36.40 35.28
N ASP A 357 1.16 -35.73 34.14
CA ASP A 357 1.98 -36.27 33.03
C ASP A 357 3.48 -36.14 33.35
N ARG A 358 4.10 -37.24 33.78
CA ARG A 358 5.54 -37.36 34.14
C ARG A 358 6.37 -37.90 32.98
N ARG A 359 6.40 -37.20 31.83
CA ARG A 359 7.57 -37.25 30.94
C ARG A 359 8.50 -36.09 31.29
N GLY A 360 9.76 -36.41 31.59
CA GLY A 360 10.80 -35.51 32.11
C GLY A 360 11.09 -34.26 31.26
N PRO A 361 11.95 -33.36 31.76
CA PRO A 361 11.87 -31.94 31.53
C PRO A 361 12.16 -31.56 30.07
N ARG A 362 11.11 -31.18 29.34
CA ARG A 362 11.22 -30.06 28.40
C ARG A 362 10.53 -28.89 29.09
N ARG A 363 11.31 -27.90 29.51
CA ARG A 363 10.81 -26.70 30.20
C ARG A 363 9.76 -26.03 29.32
N GLY A 364 8.57 -25.78 29.89
CA GLY A 364 7.52 -24.97 29.27
C GLY A 364 6.13 -25.60 29.35
N THR A 365 5.34 -25.22 30.36
CA THR A 365 3.88 -25.24 30.25
C THR A 365 3.49 -24.35 29.06
N PRO A 366 2.51 -24.69 28.19
CA PRO A 366 2.02 -23.76 27.19
C PRO A 366 1.44 -22.55 27.91
N GLY A 367 2.21 -21.46 27.92
CA GLY A 367 1.82 -20.19 28.47
C GLY A 367 1.79 -19.20 27.33
N GLY A 368 0.65 -18.58 27.07
CA GLY A 368 0.64 -17.40 26.21
C GLY A 368 1.46 -16.30 26.89
N VAL A 369 2.42 -15.71 26.16
CA VAL A 369 3.09 -14.49 26.64
C VAL A 369 2.10 -13.34 26.48
N GLY A 370 1.29 -13.12 27.51
CA GLY A 370 0.38 -11.99 27.62
C GLY A 370 0.75 -11.08 28.79
N ALA A 371 0.56 -9.77 28.62
CA ALA A 371 0.78 -8.79 29.67
C ALA A 371 -0.39 -8.78 30.69
N ALA A 372 -0.67 -9.91 31.34
CA ALA A 372 -1.72 -9.99 32.35
C ALA A 372 -1.19 -9.73 33.77
N GLY A 373 -2.06 -9.18 34.62
CA GLY A 373 -1.83 -8.91 36.04
C GLY A 373 -1.68 -10.18 36.89
N PRO A 374 -1.45 -10.03 38.21
CA PRO A 374 -1.07 -11.13 39.09
C PRO A 374 -2.21 -12.14 39.25
N GLY A 375 -2.01 -13.38 38.80
CA GLY A 375 -2.97 -14.47 39.06
C GLY A 375 -2.90 -15.71 38.16
N ALA A 376 -2.32 -15.65 36.96
CA ALA A 376 -2.24 -16.82 36.09
C ALA A 376 -0.92 -17.57 36.28
N HIS A 377 -0.99 -18.87 36.59
CA HIS A 377 0.15 -19.79 36.59
C HIS A 377 0.57 -20.11 35.13
N GLY A 378 1.17 -19.14 34.48
CA GLY A 378 1.80 -19.22 33.16
C GLY A 378 2.73 -18.02 33.04
N GLY A 379 3.96 -18.20 32.55
CA GLY A 379 4.99 -17.16 32.53
C GLY A 379 4.57 -15.91 31.75
N ALA A 380 3.99 -14.94 32.45
CA ALA A 380 3.59 -13.66 31.87
C ALA A 380 4.78 -12.70 31.89
N LEU A 381 5.29 -12.34 30.71
CA LEU A 381 6.34 -11.33 30.56
C LEU A 381 5.76 -10.01 30.06
N ARG A 382 5.90 -8.96 30.86
CA ARG A 382 5.45 -7.59 30.52
C ARG A 382 6.45 -6.93 29.56
N LEU A 383 6.02 -6.60 28.34
CA LEU A 383 6.80 -5.79 27.40
C LEU A 383 6.31 -4.34 27.44
N ARG A 384 7.20 -3.39 27.78
CA ARG A 384 6.92 -1.94 27.70
C ARG A 384 6.99 -1.46 26.25
N ARG A 385 6.22 -0.41 25.96
CA ARG A 385 5.72 0.01 24.64
C ARG A 385 6.78 0.46 23.62
N ASP A 386 8.04 0.69 23.99
CA ASP A 386 8.78 1.77 23.31
C ASP A 386 10.24 1.55 22.89
N ARG A 387 10.68 0.34 22.50
CA ARG A 387 11.99 0.17 21.82
C ARG A 387 12.02 -0.92 20.74
N PRO A 388 12.64 -0.68 19.56
CA PRO A 388 12.87 -1.68 18.51
C PRO A 388 13.60 -2.95 18.99
N SER A 389 14.48 -2.80 19.99
CA SER A 389 15.24 -3.89 20.63
C SER A 389 14.37 -4.85 21.45
N LEU A 390 13.16 -4.46 21.88
CA LEU A 390 12.28 -5.29 22.70
C LEU A 390 11.50 -6.34 21.89
N ARG A 391 11.32 -6.15 20.58
CA ARG A 391 10.49 -7.04 19.73
C ARG A 391 11.25 -8.28 19.25
N ARG A 392 12.53 -8.14 18.89
CA ARG A 392 13.45 -9.29 18.77
C ARG A 392 13.55 -10.03 20.10
N GLY A 393 13.61 -9.29 21.21
CA GLY A 393 13.58 -9.84 22.56
C GLY A 393 12.30 -10.62 22.89
N ALA A 394 11.14 -10.22 22.38
CA ALA A 394 9.87 -10.91 22.64
C ALA A 394 9.84 -12.32 22.01
N VAL A 395 10.22 -12.43 20.74
CA VAL A 395 10.29 -13.72 20.04
C VAL A 395 11.41 -14.58 20.61
N ALA A 396 12.62 -14.03 20.77
CA ALA A 396 13.74 -14.78 21.35
C ALA A 396 13.40 -15.32 22.74
N ARG A 397 12.78 -14.50 23.60
CA ARG A 397 12.33 -14.95 24.93
C ARG A 397 11.21 -15.98 24.88
N ALA A 398 10.31 -15.92 23.90
CA ALA A 398 9.30 -16.96 23.73
C ALA A 398 9.97 -18.29 23.36
N VAL A 399 10.93 -18.27 22.43
CA VAL A 399 11.72 -19.46 22.07
C VAL A 399 12.54 -19.96 23.26
N ASP A 400 13.19 -19.09 24.04
CA ASP A 400 13.92 -19.47 25.25
C ASP A 400 13.02 -20.10 26.32
N ALA A 401 11.78 -19.59 26.45
CA ALA A 401 10.84 -20.04 27.47
C ALA A 401 10.16 -21.38 27.12
N PHE A 402 9.85 -21.61 25.84
CA PHE A 402 9.05 -22.76 25.39
C PHE A 402 9.85 -23.77 24.55
N GLY A 403 11.09 -23.45 24.16
CA GLY A 403 11.92 -24.25 23.26
C GLY A 403 11.59 -24.08 21.77
N SER A 404 10.39 -23.60 21.44
CA SER A 404 9.93 -23.29 20.08
C SER A 404 8.96 -22.10 20.10
N LEU A 405 8.75 -21.50 18.93
CA LEU A 405 7.61 -20.61 18.67
C LEU A 405 6.82 -21.18 17.49
N ASP A 406 5.63 -21.69 17.79
CA ASP A 406 4.80 -22.42 16.83
C ASP A 406 3.58 -21.61 16.40
N VAL A 407 3.12 -20.67 17.24
CA VAL A 407 1.97 -19.80 16.95
C VAL A 407 2.32 -18.35 17.29
N LEU A 408 2.17 -17.45 16.31
CA LEU A 408 2.25 -16.01 16.50
C LEU A 408 0.89 -15.38 16.20
N VAL A 409 0.33 -14.67 17.18
CA VAL A 409 -0.89 -13.88 17.03
C VAL A 409 -0.54 -12.40 17.13
N ASN A 410 -0.53 -11.72 15.97
CA ASN A 410 -0.36 -10.27 15.90
C ASN A 410 -1.68 -9.57 16.21
N ASN A 411 -1.91 -9.26 17.49
CA ASN A 411 -3.15 -8.64 17.97
C ASN A 411 -2.90 -7.24 18.58
N ALA A 412 -1.64 -6.82 18.74
CA ALA A 412 -1.34 -5.49 19.25
C ALA A 412 -1.95 -4.40 18.36
N ALA A 413 -2.82 -3.60 18.95
CA ALA A 413 -3.39 -2.42 18.35
C ALA A 413 -3.09 -1.20 19.23
N HIS A 414 -2.95 -0.07 18.56
CA HIS A 414 -3.20 1.23 19.13
C HIS A 414 -4.43 1.76 18.40
N CYS A 415 -5.35 2.36 19.15
CA CYS A 415 -6.51 3.01 18.60
C CYS A 415 -6.55 4.37 19.27
N THR A 416 -6.18 5.41 18.55
CA THR A 416 -6.50 6.79 18.92
C THR A 416 -8.01 7.01 18.77
N PRO A 417 -8.63 7.92 19.54
CA PRO A 417 -10.01 8.30 19.31
C PRO A 417 -10.15 8.88 17.89
N ASP A 418 -11.15 8.42 17.13
CA ASP A 418 -11.36 8.90 15.76
C ASP A 418 -11.52 10.43 15.74
N ALA A 419 -10.73 11.11 14.89
CA ALA A 419 -11.01 12.50 14.57
C ALA A 419 -12.35 12.63 13.82
N PRO A 420 -13.11 13.73 13.98
CA PRO A 420 -14.39 13.91 13.30
C PRO A 420 -14.29 13.87 11.77
N ARG A 421 -13.12 14.20 11.20
CA ARG A 421 -12.82 14.18 9.77
C ARG A 421 -11.38 13.74 9.53
N PHE A 422 -11.10 13.23 8.35
CA PHE A 422 -9.76 12.81 7.95
C PHE A 422 -8.74 13.96 8.02
N GLU A 423 -9.12 15.19 7.64
CA GLU A 423 -8.24 16.36 7.72
C GLU A 423 -7.98 16.86 9.15
N ASP A 424 -8.63 16.29 10.16
CA ASP A 424 -8.47 16.67 11.57
C ASP A 424 -7.51 15.74 12.34
N GLU A 425 -7.11 14.60 11.74
CA GLU A 425 -6.22 13.61 12.38
C GLU A 425 -4.77 14.11 12.44
N PRO A 426 -4.12 14.14 13.63
CA PRO A 426 -2.71 14.51 13.76
C PRO A 426 -1.75 13.48 13.13
N ASP A 427 -0.70 13.95 12.45
CA ASP A 427 0.29 13.09 11.78
C ASP A 427 1.01 12.10 12.73
N ASP A 428 1.26 12.54 13.98
CA ASP A 428 1.94 11.73 14.99
C ASP A 428 1.05 10.61 15.53
N GLU A 429 -0.27 10.85 15.62
CA GLU A 429 -1.28 9.85 15.97
C GLU A 429 -1.41 8.79 14.87
N TRP A 430 -1.58 9.21 13.62
CA TRP A 430 -1.61 8.32 12.46
C TRP A 430 -0.35 7.46 12.34
N SER A 431 0.82 8.08 12.48
CA SER A 431 2.11 7.41 12.43
C SER A 431 2.29 6.40 13.58
N ALA A 432 1.77 6.72 14.77
CA ALA A 432 1.79 5.80 15.91
C ALA A 432 0.92 4.56 15.67
N ASP A 433 -0.25 4.72 15.06
CA ASP A 433 -1.17 3.65 14.74
C ASP A 433 -0.59 2.68 13.70
N LEU A 434 -0.02 3.19 12.61
CA LEU A 434 0.70 2.37 11.63
C LEU A 434 1.95 1.71 12.23
N GLY A 435 2.64 2.41 13.12
CA GLY A 435 3.80 1.90 13.86
C GLY A 435 3.49 0.66 14.71
N VAL A 436 2.29 0.59 15.28
CA VAL A 436 1.85 -0.54 16.11
C VAL A 436 1.19 -1.64 15.28
N THR A 437 0.18 -1.30 14.49
CA THR A 437 -0.71 -2.28 13.82
C THR A 437 -0.05 -2.92 12.61
N LEU A 438 0.65 -2.13 11.79
CA LEU A 438 1.26 -2.61 10.55
C LEU A 438 2.74 -2.96 10.74
N THR A 439 3.56 -1.94 11.03
CA THR A 439 5.01 -2.11 11.20
C THR A 439 5.33 -3.09 12.34
N GLY A 440 4.52 -3.04 13.40
CA GLY A 440 4.67 -3.91 14.54
C GLY A 440 4.42 -5.38 14.24
N ALA A 441 3.36 -5.69 13.50
CA ALA A 441 3.01 -7.06 13.11
C ALA A 441 4.07 -7.66 12.19
N TYR A 442 4.52 -6.89 11.18
CA TYR A 442 5.63 -7.28 10.31
C TYR A 442 6.88 -7.68 11.12
N ARG A 443 7.28 -6.83 12.08
CA ARG A 443 8.52 -7.05 12.87
C ARG A 443 8.44 -8.34 13.69
N CYS A 444 7.27 -8.67 14.20
CA CYS A 444 7.04 -9.92 14.93
C CYS A 444 7.09 -11.13 13.99
N CYS A 445 6.44 -11.08 12.83
CA CYS A 445 6.50 -12.14 11.82
C CYS A 445 7.93 -12.44 11.39
N ARG A 446 8.71 -11.40 11.02
CA ARG A 446 10.11 -11.58 10.62
C ARG A 446 10.95 -12.24 11.70
N ALA A 447 10.79 -11.81 12.95
CA ALA A 447 11.55 -12.39 14.06
C ALA A 447 11.16 -13.86 14.29
N ALA A 448 9.86 -14.19 14.25
CA ALA A 448 9.38 -15.56 14.45
C ALA A 448 9.89 -16.51 13.35
N LEU A 449 9.81 -16.10 12.09
CA LEU A 449 10.21 -16.94 10.96
C LEU A 449 11.72 -17.21 10.90
N ARG A 450 12.55 -16.31 11.45
CA ARG A 450 14.00 -16.53 11.58
C ARG A 450 14.38 -17.56 12.66
N THR A 451 13.45 -17.89 13.55
CA THR A 451 13.65 -18.89 14.61
C THR A 451 13.08 -20.26 14.27
N SER A 452 12.26 -20.36 13.22
CA SER A 452 11.71 -21.63 12.76
C SER A 452 12.75 -22.42 11.95
N PRO A 453 12.93 -23.73 12.18
CA PRO A 453 13.77 -24.54 11.32
C PRO A 453 13.23 -24.53 9.87
N PRO A 454 14.10 -24.61 8.84
CA PRO A 454 13.64 -24.70 7.46
C PRO A 454 12.74 -25.92 7.27
N PRO A 455 11.76 -25.87 6.35
CA PRO A 455 10.86 -26.99 6.12
C PRO A 455 11.67 -28.23 5.74
N ALA A 456 11.34 -29.37 6.36
CA ALA A 456 11.96 -30.65 6.06
C ALA A 456 11.73 -31.00 4.58
N GLY A 457 12.77 -30.84 3.76
CA GLY A 457 12.72 -31.15 2.32
C GLY A 457 13.41 -30.14 1.39
N ALA A 458 13.81 -28.96 1.86
CA ALA A 458 14.64 -28.05 1.06
C ALA A 458 16.10 -28.54 1.06
N ARG A 459 16.49 -29.33 0.05
CA ARG A 459 17.90 -29.57 -0.26
C ARG A 459 18.49 -28.31 -0.91
N SER A 460 19.72 -27.99 -0.51
CA SER A 460 20.57 -26.90 -0.99
C SER A 460 20.66 -26.78 -2.50
#